data_AF-A0A3S5JT81-F1
#
_entry.id   AF-A0A3S5JT81-F1
#
_cell.length_a   1.000
_cell.length_b   1.000
_cell.length_c   1.000
_cell.angle_alpha   90.00
_cell.angle_beta   90.00
_cell.angle_gamma   90.00
#
_symmetry.space_group_name_H-M   'P 1'
#
loop_
_entity.id
_entity.type
_entity.pdbx_description
1 polymer ?
#
loop_
_entity_poly.entity_id
_entity_poly.type
_entity_poly.pdbx_seq_one_letter_code
_entity_poly.pdbx_strand_id
1 'polypeptide(L)'
;MDDDIDVFAELGVDVTAAPKREEDDALLGLLADASPQGQEDPLAALIEGDEADAFTVQPEVAVAPPVADAPHATASDSHGHALSEEMVAQVVALLVQRGLAVDPRRLGLPMDTGLEVMDVAVERDDDLLIARADVMLDGAAMHPFAAVRLTDAGCETLPAPEALPATWHPMHDVLAAALMDGAQQLDQALGGAWKRP
;
A
#
# COMPACT_ATOMS: atom_id res chain seq x y z
N MET A 1 -34.38 -39.47 -6.69
CA MET A 1 -34.88 -39.11 -5.36
C MET A 1 -33.68 -39.17 -4.46
N ASP A 2 -33.41 -38.02 -3.85
CA ASP A 2 -32.49 -37.77 -2.74
C ASP A 2 -30.99 -37.85 -3.02
N ASP A 3 -30.42 -36.67 -3.29
CA ASP A 3 -29.14 -36.20 -2.71
C ASP A 3 -29.09 -34.67 -2.84
N ASP A 4 -30.09 -33.98 -2.26
CA ASP A 4 -29.96 -32.57 -1.90
C ASP A 4 -29.23 -32.54 -0.56
N ILE A 5 -27.90 -32.51 -0.61
CA ILE A 5 -27.05 -32.27 0.56
C ILE A 5 -27.33 -30.85 1.06
N ASP A 6 -27.88 -30.76 2.26
CA ASP A 6 -28.10 -29.51 2.99
C ASP A 6 -26.75 -28.87 3.39
N VAL A 7 -26.11 -28.16 2.44
CA VAL A 7 -24.85 -27.41 2.62
C VAL A 7 -24.91 -26.43 3.80
N PHE A 8 -26.12 -26.01 4.18
CA PHE A 8 -26.33 -25.05 5.26
C PHE A 8 -26.19 -25.66 6.67
N ALA A 9 -26.22 -26.99 6.82
CA ALA A 9 -26.03 -27.63 8.13
C ALA A 9 -24.55 -27.70 8.57
N GLU A 10 -23.59 -27.63 7.65
CA GLU A 10 -22.15 -27.76 7.96
C GLU A 10 -21.52 -26.46 8.49
N LEU A 11 -22.17 -25.30 8.29
CA LEU A 11 -21.66 -23.99 8.72
C LEU A 11 -22.13 -23.56 10.12
N GLY A 12 -22.92 -24.37 10.83
CA GLY A 12 -23.36 -24.05 12.20
C GLY A 12 -24.11 -22.72 12.33
N VAL A 13 -24.79 -22.29 11.27
CA VAL A 13 -25.59 -21.06 11.26
C VAL A 13 -27.01 -21.39 11.67
N ASP A 14 -27.34 -21.19 12.94
CA ASP A 14 -28.72 -21.08 13.38
C ASP A 14 -29.33 -19.80 12.77
N VAL A 15 -30.09 -19.94 11.68
CA VAL A 15 -30.94 -18.85 11.15
C VAL A 15 -32.16 -18.72 12.06
N THR A 16 -31.98 -18.14 13.24
CA THR A 16 -33.10 -17.74 14.09
C THR A 16 -33.71 -16.43 13.58
N ALA A 17 -34.87 -16.60 12.93
CA ALA A 17 -36.05 -15.74 12.96
C ALA A 17 -35.99 -14.30 12.43
N ALA A 18 -36.90 -14.03 11.50
CA ALA A 18 -37.26 -12.72 10.95
C ALA A 18 -37.67 -11.69 12.02
N PRO A 19 -37.35 -10.40 11.87
CA PRO A 19 -37.88 -9.37 12.74
C PRO A 19 -39.31 -9.00 12.32
N LYS A 20 -40.26 -9.29 13.21
CA LYS A 20 -41.60 -8.67 13.23
C LYS A 20 -41.46 -7.18 13.53
N ARG A 21 -42.24 -6.39 12.81
CA ARG A 21 -42.42 -4.94 12.93
C ARG A 21 -43.59 -4.67 13.89
N GLU A 22 -43.35 -3.94 14.98
CA GLU A 22 -44.31 -3.25 15.87
C GLU A 22 -43.43 -2.52 16.92
N GLU A 23 -43.26 -1.20 16.82
CA GLU A 23 -43.95 -0.20 17.64
C GLU A 23 -43.95 -0.56 19.14
N ASP A 24 -43.01 0.00 19.92
CA ASP A 24 -43.36 0.57 21.24
C ASP A 24 -42.20 1.41 21.84
N ASP A 25 -42.61 2.56 22.33
CA ASP A 25 -41.84 3.68 22.85
C ASP A 25 -41.67 3.47 24.36
N ALA A 26 -40.61 2.77 24.83
CA ALA A 26 -40.48 2.50 26.27
C ALA A 26 -39.10 2.04 26.80
N LEU A 27 -37.94 2.38 26.21
CA LEU A 27 -36.63 1.96 26.77
C LEU A 27 -35.53 3.04 26.81
N LEU A 28 -35.91 4.32 26.92
CA LEU A 28 -35.00 5.43 27.23
C LEU A 28 -34.76 5.62 28.75
N GLY A 29 -34.59 4.54 29.52
CA GLY A 29 -34.58 4.68 30.98
C GLY A 29 -34.02 3.54 31.83
N LEU A 30 -33.08 2.72 31.35
CA LEU A 30 -32.53 1.62 32.16
C LEU A 30 -31.04 1.29 31.96
N LEU A 31 -30.18 2.29 31.75
CA LEU A 31 -28.72 2.11 31.83
C LEU A 31 -28.07 3.27 32.62
N ALA A 32 -28.73 3.69 33.69
CA ALA A 32 -28.05 4.33 34.80
C ALA A 32 -27.57 3.24 35.77
N ASP A 33 -26.27 3.28 36.04
CA ASP A 33 -25.57 2.69 37.19
C ASP A 33 -25.11 1.22 37.09
N ALA A 34 -23.83 1.05 36.70
CA ALA A 34 -22.89 0.12 37.34
C ALA A 34 -21.45 0.36 36.80
N SER A 35 -20.63 1.12 37.52
CA SER A 35 -19.19 0.81 37.59
C SER A 35 -19.04 -0.42 38.49
N PRO A 36 -18.18 -1.43 38.20
CA PRO A 36 -16.74 -1.26 38.40
C PRO A 36 -15.82 -2.18 37.53
N GLN A 37 -14.50 -2.03 37.77
CA GLN A 37 -13.39 -2.97 37.54
C GLN A 37 -12.60 -2.86 36.23
N GLY A 38 -11.54 -2.05 36.32
CA GLY A 38 -10.16 -2.49 36.08
C GLY A 38 -9.94 -3.35 34.84
N GLN A 39 -9.74 -2.69 33.71
CA GLN A 39 -8.98 -3.25 32.62
C GLN A 39 -7.71 -2.42 32.48
N GLU A 40 -6.62 -3.07 32.87
CA GLU A 40 -5.27 -2.52 32.92
C GLU A 40 -4.83 -2.13 31.50
N ASP A 41 -4.25 -0.94 31.42
CA ASP A 41 -3.74 -0.30 30.23
C ASP A 41 -2.56 -1.10 29.65
N PRO A 42 -2.67 -1.71 28.45
CA PRO A 42 -1.59 -2.53 27.88
C PRO A 42 -0.39 -1.71 27.39
N LEU A 43 -0.41 -0.37 27.50
CA LEU A 43 0.70 0.50 27.12
C LEU A 43 1.67 0.80 28.28
N ALA A 44 1.33 0.43 29.52
CA ALA A 44 2.19 0.66 30.69
C ALA A 44 3.37 -0.33 30.81
N ALA A 45 3.38 -1.43 30.05
CA ALA A 45 4.44 -2.45 30.10
C ALA A 45 5.65 -2.18 29.20
N LEU A 46 5.69 -1.04 28.49
CA LEU A 46 6.75 -0.73 27.51
C LEU A 46 7.61 0.48 27.87
N ILE A 47 7.42 1.05 29.07
CA ILE A 47 8.19 2.20 29.54
C ILE A 47 8.68 1.96 30.97
N GLU A 48 9.39 0.87 31.22
CA GLU A 48 10.34 0.84 32.34
C GLU A 48 11.37 -0.29 32.19
N GLY A 49 12.65 0.09 32.18
CA GLY A 49 13.77 -0.82 32.41
C GLY A 49 14.75 -0.96 31.26
N ASP A 50 15.74 -0.06 31.17
CA ASP A 50 17.09 -0.37 31.66
C ASP A 50 18.05 0.79 31.33
N GLU A 51 18.07 1.81 32.19
CA GLU A 51 19.24 2.67 32.35
C GLU A 51 19.97 2.22 33.62
N ALA A 52 21.02 1.41 33.49
CA ALA A 52 22.12 1.38 34.44
C ALA A 52 23.36 0.63 33.90
N ASP A 53 24.38 1.41 33.60
CA ASP A 53 25.75 1.20 34.10
C ASP A 53 26.59 0.02 33.57
N ALA A 54 27.43 0.33 32.57
CA ALA A 54 28.76 -0.26 32.45
C ALA A 54 29.71 0.67 31.66
N PHE A 55 29.88 1.91 32.12
CA PHE A 55 30.98 2.76 31.64
C PHE A 55 32.12 2.73 32.67
N THR A 56 32.97 1.72 32.57
CA THR A 56 34.17 1.59 33.41
C THR A 56 35.43 1.51 32.54
N VAL A 57 36.13 2.65 32.46
CA VAL A 57 37.60 2.82 32.55
C VAL A 57 38.50 2.33 31.37
N GLN A 58 39.06 3.29 30.61
CA GLN A 58 40.31 3.26 29.80
C GLN A 58 41.56 2.94 30.68
N PRO A 59 42.85 2.76 30.24
CA PRO A 59 43.52 2.98 28.92
C PRO A 59 44.59 1.89 28.56
N GLU A 60 45.38 2.11 27.49
CA GLU A 60 46.84 1.76 27.34
C GLU A 60 47.28 1.07 26.02
N VAL A 61 47.84 1.91 25.13
CA VAL A 61 49.12 1.82 24.37
C VAL A 61 49.63 0.47 23.79
N ALA A 62 49.75 0.49 22.45
CA ALA A 62 50.77 -0.10 21.55
C ALA A 62 50.94 -1.63 21.42
N VAL A 63 50.87 -2.12 20.16
CA VAL A 63 52.00 -2.66 19.37
C VAL A 63 51.48 -3.15 18.01
N ALA A 64 52.16 -2.78 16.91
CA ALA A 64 52.11 -3.43 15.60
C ALA A 64 53.50 -4.02 15.30
N PRO A 65 53.72 -4.87 14.27
CA PRO A 65 52.94 -5.97 13.66
C PRO A 65 53.80 -7.29 13.62
N PRO A 66 53.47 -8.38 12.88
CA PRO A 66 53.82 -8.46 11.45
C PRO A 66 52.84 -9.26 10.53
N VAL A 67 52.75 -8.79 9.28
CA VAL A 67 52.41 -9.48 8.01
C VAL A 67 51.77 -10.89 8.06
N ALA A 68 50.51 -10.96 7.63
CA ALA A 68 50.00 -12.08 6.86
C ALA A 68 49.31 -11.53 5.61
N ASP A 69 49.90 -11.87 4.47
CA ASP A 69 49.42 -11.64 3.12
C ASP A 69 48.04 -12.30 2.98
N ALA A 70 46.98 -11.48 2.88
CA ALA A 70 45.68 -11.91 2.40
C ALA A 70 45.15 -10.78 1.52
N PRO A 71 44.88 -11.03 0.22
CA PRO A 71 44.35 -10.01 -0.65
C PRO A 71 43.01 -9.52 -0.08
N HIS A 72 42.96 -8.23 0.23
CA HIS A 72 41.72 -7.47 0.31
C HIS A 72 41.01 -7.61 -1.04
N ALA A 73 40.12 -8.58 -1.14
CA ALA A 73 38.96 -8.44 -2.00
C ALA A 73 37.82 -7.96 -1.10
N THR A 74 37.70 -6.64 -1.01
CA THR A 74 36.43 -5.98 -0.76
C THR A 74 35.43 -6.45 -1.82
N ALA A 75 34.69 -7.49 -1.51
CA ALA A 75 33.39 -7.71 -2.08
C ALA A 75 32.48 -7.87 -0.89
N SER A 76 32.07 -6.73 -0.33
CA SER A 76 30.70 -6.66 0.16
C SER A 76 29.86 -7.20 -0.97
N ASP A 77 29.37 -8.42 -0.84
CA ASP A 77 28.14 -8.85 -1.46
C ASP A 77 27.03 -7.98 -0.86
N SER A 78 27.03 -6.71 -1.25
CA SER A 78 25.80 -5.98 -1.45
C SER A 78 25.15 -6.66 -2.67
N HIS A 79 24.63 -7.87 -2.45
CA HIS A 79 23.43 -8.30 -3.14
C HIS A 79 22.35 -7.32 -2.72
N GLY A 80 22.41 -6.09 -3.26
CA GLY A 80 21.26 -5.21 -3.31
C GLY A 80 20.18 -6.07 -3.91
N HIS A 81 19.18 -6.41 -3.10
CA HIS A 81 18.04 -7.19 -3.53
C HIS A 81 17.39 -6.42 -4.67
N ALA A 82 17.77 -6.76 -5.90
CA ALA A 82 17.08 -6.30 -7.08
C ALA A 82 15.68 -6.91 -6.99
N LEU A 83 14.67 -6.05 -6.84
CA LEU A 83 13.28 -6.49 -6.84
C LEU A 83 12.99 -7.11 -8.22
N SER A 84 12.24 -8.21 -8.25
CA SER A 84 11.72 -8.72 -9.52
C SER A 84 10.80 -7.68 -10.16
N GLU A 85 10.66 -7.73 -11.49
CA GLU A 85 9.78 -6.84 -12.25
C GLU A 85 8.33 -6.92 -11.74
N GLU A 86 7.86 -8.13 -11.44
CA GLU A 86 6.54 -8.37 -10.84
C GLU A 86 6.38 -7.67 -9.49
N MET A 87 7.40 -7.70 -8.63
CA MET A 87 7.34 -7.06 -7.33
C MET A 87 7.41 -5.53 -7.44
N VAL A 88 8.21 -5.01 -8.39
CA VAL A 88 8.20 -3.58 -8.73
C VAL A 88 6.79 -3.15 -9.16
N ALA A 89 6.20 -3.87 -10.11
CA ALA A 89 4.87 -3.60 -10.62
C ALA A 89 3.82 -3.62 -9.50
N GLN A 90 3.87 -4.62 -8.62
CA GLN A 90 2.97 -4.73 -7.47
C GLN A 90 3.13 -3.56 -6.48
N VAL A 91 4.38 -3.15 -6.18
CA VAL A 91 4.64 -2.02 -5.28
C VAL A 91 4.14 -0.72 -5.90
N VAL A 92 4.40 -0.49 -7.19
CA VAL A 92 3.89 0.70 -7.90
C VAL A 92 2.37 0.69 -7.91
N ALA A 93 1.71 -0.45 -8.17
CA ALA A 93 0.25 -0.58 -8.12
C ALA A 93 -0.32 -0.14 -6.78
N LEU A 94 0.28 -0.60 -5.66
CA LEU A 94 -0.13 -0.20 -4.32
C LEU A 94 0.07 1.31 -4.07
N LEU A 95 1.18 1.88 -4.55
CA LEU A 95 1.44 3.32 -4.43
C LEU A 95 0.43 4.15 -5.23
N VAL A 96 0.07 3.70 -6.43
CA VAL A 96 -0.95 4.33 -7.28
C VAL A 96 -2.33 4.24 -6.62
N GLN A 97 -2.73 3.06 -6.17
CA GLN A 97 -4.01 2.86 -5.48
C GLN A 97 -4.11 3.75 -4.24
N ARG A 98 -3.04 3.83 -3.45
CA ARG A 98 -2.96 4.74 -2.30
C ARG A 98 -3.06 6.20 -2.73
N GLY A 99 -2.34 6.61 -3.78
CA GLY A 99 -2.36 7.98 -4.29
C GLY A 99 -3.76 8.42 -4.72
N LEU A 100 -4.46 7.55 -5.47
CA LEU A 100 -5.82 7.81 -5.95
C LEU A 100 -6.85 7.82 -4.81
N ALA A 101 -6.70 6.96 -3.80
CA ALA A 101 -7.63 6.89 -2.67
C ALA A 101 -7.45 8.04 -1.66
N VAL A 102 -6.20 8.48 -1.43
CA VAL A 102 -5.89 9.49 -0.40
C VAL A 102 -6.21 10.90 -0.88
N ASP A 103 -5.87 11.23 -2.13
CA ASP A 103 -6.07 12.60 -2.61
C ASP A 103 -6.24 12.68 -4.15
N PRO A 104 -7.41 12.28 -4.67
CA PRO A 104 -7.72 12.42 -6.10
C PRO A 104 -7.72 13.89 -6.56
N ARG A 105 -7.83 14.85 -5.64
CA ARG A 105 -7.88 16.29 -5.92
C ARG A 105 -6.52 16.83 -6.34
N ARG A 106 -5.45 16.31 -5.73
CA ARG A 106 -4.07 16.65 -6.12
C ARG A 106 -3.72 16.19 -7.53
N LEU A 107 -4.47 15.22 -8.03
CA LEU A 107 -4.27 14.64 -9.35
C LEU A 107 -5.12 15.32 -10.45
N GLY A 108 -5.97 16.28 -10.09
CA GLY A 108 -6.69 17.13 -11.05
C GLY A 108 -8.19 16.84 -11.22
N LEU A 109 -8.80 15.99 -10.38
CA LEU A 109 -10.25 15.80 -10.40
C LEU A 109 -11.01 16.95 -9.67
N PRO A 110 -12.23 17.30 -10.13
CA PRO A 110 -13.10 18.27 -9.47
C PRO A 110 -13.45 17.88 -8.02
N MET A 111 -13.77 18.87 -7.18
CA MET A 111 -14.04 18.64 -5.75
C MET A 111 -15.31 17.83 -5.46
N ASP A 112 -16.28 17.88 -6.37
CA ASP A 112 -17.58 17.22 -6.21
C ASP A 112 -17.60 15.80 -6.79
N THR A 113 -16.50 15.37 -7.40
CA THR A 113 -16.39 14.06 -8.06
C THR A 113 -16.16 12.95 -7.03
N GLY A 114 -17.09 12.01 -6.95
CA GLY A 114 -16.95 10.80 -6.16
C GLY A 114 -16.12 9.76 -6.91
N LEU A 115 -14.85 9.62 -6.57
CA LEU A 115 -13.98 8.56 -7.09
C LEU A 115 -13.84 7.44 -6.07
N GLU A 116 -14.27 6.24 -6.44
CA GLU A 116 -14.00 5.00 -5.72
C GLU A 116 -13.04 4.14 -6.54
N VAL A 117 -11.94 3.69 -5.92
CA VAL A 117 -10.95 2.82 -6.59
C VAL A 117 -11.13 1.40 -6.09
N MET A 118 -11.51 0.50 -6.98
CA MET A 118 -11.73 -0.91 -6.65
C MET A 118 -10.42 -1.70 -6.75
N ASP A 119 -9.75 -1.58 -7.89
CA ASP A 119 -8.49 -2.27 -8.15
C ASP A 119 -7.55 -1.42 -9.00
N VAL A 120 -6.24 -1.65 -8.84
CA VAL A 120 -5.20 -1.08 -9.69
C VAL A 120 -4.20 -2.17 -10.00
N ALA A 121 -4.02 -2.45 -11.29
CA ALA A 121 -2.98 -3.31 -11.80
C ALA A 121 -1.93 -2.46 -12.51
N VAL A 122 -0.66 -2.74 -12.25
CA VAL A 122 0.45 -2.17 -13.00
C VAL A 122 1.20 -3.31 -13.64
N GLU A 123 1.56 -3.14 -14.90
CA GLU A 123 2.41 -4.02 -15.66
C GLU A 123 3.69 -3.27 -16.02
N ARG A 124 4.82 -3.98 -15.98
CA ARG A 124 6.09 -3.46 -16.46
C ARG A 124 6.49 -4.22 -17.72
N ASP A 125 6.81 -3.46 -18.75
CA ASP A 125 7.32 -3.94 -20.03
C ASP A 125 8.61 -3.16 -20.35
N ASP A 126 9.77 -3.73 -20.04
CA ASP A 126 11.08 -3.08 -20.14
C ASP A 126 11.14 -1.71 -19.43
N ASP A 127 11.19 -0.63 -20.23
CA ASP A 127 11.22 0.78 -19.83
C ASP A 127 9.82 1.39 -19.72
N LEU A 128 8.75 0.62 -19.89
CA LEU A 128 7.37 1.08 -19.84
C LEU A 128 6.65 0.55 -18.61
N LEU A 129 5.99 1.44 -17.87
CA LEU A 129 5.00 1.07 -16.88
C LEU A 129 3.61 1.38 -17.41
N ILE A 130 2.72 0.40 -17.34
CA ILE A 130 1.33 0.52 -17.78
C ILE A 130 0.43 0.29 -16.57
N ALA A 131 -0.32 1.31 -16.17
CA ALA A 131 -1.34 1.18 -15.13
C ALA A 131 -2.72 0.97 -15.76
N ARG A 132 -3.51 0.10 -15.17
CA ARG A 132 -4.94 -0.08 -15.42
C ARG A 132 -5.64 -0.04 -14.08
N ALA A 133 -6.75 0.67 -14.00
CA ALA A 133 -7.52 0.73 -12.77
C ALA A 133 -8.99 0.43 -13.04
N ASP A 134 -9.64 -0.19 -12.06
CA ASP A 134 -11.08 -0.36 -12.01
C ASP A 134 -11.62 0.66 -11.02
N VAL A 135 -12.35 1.65 -11.52
CA VAL A 135 -12.84 2.77 -10.70
C VAL A 135 -14.33 3.01 -10.92
N MET A 136 -14.98 3.60 -9.93
CA MET A 136 -16.31 4.16 -10.06
C MET A 136 -16.21 5.68 -9.94
N LEU A 137 -16.59 6.38 -11.01
CA LEU A 137 -16.60 7.84 -11.09
C LEU A 137 -18.05 8.32 -11.10
N ASP A 138 -18.49 9.02 -10.05
CA ASP A 138 -19.85 9.52 -9.90
C ASP A 138 -20.93 8.43 -10.10
N GLY A 139 -20.63 7.20 -9.64
CA GLY A 139 -21.51 6.03 -9.78
C GLY A 139 -21.40 5.29 -11.12
N ALA A 140 -20.57 5.76 -12.06
CA ALA A 140 -20.31 5.08 -13.33
C ALA A 140 -18.99 4.29 -13.28
N ALA A 141 -19.06 3.00 -13.59
CA ALA A 141 -17.86 2.17 -13.70
C ALA A 141 -17.00 2.60 -14.89
N MET A 142 -15.70 2.73 -14.67
CA MET A 142 -14.71 3.11 -15.67
C MET A 142 -13.44 2.27 -15.49
N HIS A 143 -12.78 1.99 -16.61
CA HIS A 143 -11.53 1.23 -16.66
C HIS A 143 -10.42 2.08 -17.30
N PRO A 144 -9.95 3.15 -16.63
CA PRO A 144 -8.87 3.97 -17.17
C PRO A 144 -7.56 3.18 -17.26
N PHE A 145 -6.75 3.58 -18.21
CA PHE A 145 -5.36 3.14 -18.33
C PHE A 145 -4.47 4.35 -18.54
N ALA A 146 -3.21 4.22 -18.15
CA ALA A 146 -2.18 5.20 -18.40
C ALA A 146 -0.83 4.51 -18.53
N ALA A 147 0.12 5.16 -19.19
CA ALA A 147 1.46 4.64 -19.33
C ALA A 147 2.53 5.71 -19.08
N VAL A 148 3.63 5.30 -18.47
CA VAL A 148 4.77 6.13 -18.12
C VAL A 148 6.04 5.44 -18.60
N ARG A 149 6.90 6.17 -19.29
CA ARG A 149 8.22 5.70 -19.72
C ARG A 149 9.27 6.02 -18.66
N LEU A 150 10.06 5.01 -18.33
CA LEU A 150 11.24 5.08 -17.48
C LEU A 150 12.42 5.49 -18.36
N THR A 151 13.10 6.58 -17.98
CA THR A 151 14.28 7.07 -18.68
C THR A 151 15.41 7.27 -17.66
N ASP A 152 16.64 7.42 -18.14
CA ASP A 152 17.79 7.74 -17.27
C ASP A 152 17.61 9.07 -16.53
N ALA A 153 16.86 10.02 -17.11
CA ALA A 153 16.60 11.33 -16.53
C ALA A 153 15.43 11.35 -15.54
N GLY A 154 14.63 10.28 -15.47
CA GLY A 154 13.42 10.23 -14.65
C GLY A 154 12.27 9.47 -15.31
N CYS A 155 11.04 9.81 -14.96
CA CYS A 155 9.83 9.20 -15.54
C CYS A 155 9.10 10.24 -16.40
N GLU A 156 8.57 9.83 -17.55
CA GLU A 156 7.83 10.68 -18.49
C GLU A 156 6.44 10.08 -18.76
N THR A 157 5.38 10.89 -18.63
CA THR A 157 4.02 10.46 -18.98
C THR A 157 3.83 10.39 -20.49
N LEU A 158 3.16 9.34 -20.96
CA LEU A 158 2.72 9.27 -22.35
C LEU A 158 1.36 9.96 -22.50
N PRO A 159 1.11 10.68 -23.61
CA PRO A 159 -0.18 11.31 -23.85
C PRO A 159 -1.28 10.27 -24.08
N ALA A 160 -2.52 10.65 -23.77
CA ALA A 160 -3.69 9.83 -24.05
C ALA A 160 -3.73 9.46 -25.55
N PRO A 161 -4.01 8.20 -25.91
CA PRO A 161 -4.14 7.80 -27.30
C PRO A 161 -5.26 8.57 -28.00
N GLU A 162 -5.06 8.97 -29.26
CA GLU A 162 -6.09 9.71 -30.04
C GLU A 162 -7.41 8.95 -30.22
N ALA A 163 -7.38 7.62 -30.07
CA ALA A 163 -8.56 6.77 -30.11
C ALA A 163 -9.43 6.86 -28.84
N LEU A 164 -8.92 7.46 -27.76
CA LEU A 164 -9.63 7.60 -26.50
C LEU A 164 -10.69 8.71 -26.60
N PRO A 165 -11.91 8.53 -26.07
CA PRO A 165 -12.87 9.62 -25.96
C PRO A 165 -12.33 10.79 -25.14
N ALA A 166 -12.62 12.02 -25.56
CA ALA A 166 -12.22 13.25 -24.85
C ALA A 166 -12.65 13.25 -23.37
N THR A 167 -13.78 12.63 -23.06
CA THR A 167 -14.32 12.51 -21.70
C THR A 167 -13.46 11.65 -20.77
N TRP A 168 -12.59 10.80 -21.32
CA TRP A 168 -11.72 9.91 -20.55
C TRP A 168 -10.33 10.50 -20.29
N HIS A 169 -9.99 11.60 -20.97
CA HIS A 169 -8.66 12.23 -20.84
C HIS A 169 -8.37 12.67 -19.40
N PRO A 170 -9.31 13.30 -18.66
CA PRO A 170 -9.04 13.68 -17.27
C PRO A 170 -8.67 12.47 -16.39
N MET A 171 -9.35 11.34 -16.58
CA MET A 171 -9.07 10.12 -15.81
C MET A 171 -7.75 9.46 -16.22
N HIS A 172 -7.45 9.45 -17.53
CA HIS A 172 -6.15 9.05 -18.04
C HIS A 172 -5.03 9.88 -17.40
N ASP A 173 -5.17 11.21 -17.39
CA ASP A 173 -4.14 12.13 -16.89
C ASP A 173 -3.95 12.00 -15.37
N VAL A 174 -5.02 11.82 -14.61
CA VAL A 174 -4.99 11.54 -13.17
C VAL A 174 -4.26 10.22 -12.89
N LEU A 175 -4.55 9.16 -13.65
CA LEU A 175 -3.89 7.87 -13.49
C LEU A 175 -2.41 7.96 -13.92
N ALA A 176 -2.10 8.71 -14.97
CA ALA A 176 -0.75 8.95 -15.44
C ALA A 176 0.08 9.72 -14.38
N ALA A 177 -0.52 10.73 -13.75
CA ALA A 177 0.08 11.47 -12.64
C ALA A 177 0.30 10.58 -11.42
N ALA A 178 -0.70 9.77 -11.05
CA ALA A 178 -0.57 8.82 -9.94
C ALA A 178 0.53 7.78 -10.20
N LEU A 179 0.61 7.26 -11.43
CA LEU A 179 1.65 6.33 -11.85
C LEU A 179 3.04 6.96 -11.81
N MET A 180 3.17 8.20 -12.28
CA MET A 180 4.41 8.96 -12.20
C MET A 180 4.83 9.19 -10.74
N ASP A 181 3.92 9.62 -9.88
CA ASP A 181 4.18 9.82 -8.45
C ASP A 181 4.58 8.52 -7.75
N GLY A 182 3.90 7.40 -8.07
CA GLY A 182 4.23 6.08 -7.54
C GLY A 182 5.62 5.61 -7.98
N ALA A 183 5.94 5.76 -9.26
CA ALA A 183 7.27 5.43 -9.80
C ALA A 183 8.37 6.29 -9.17
N GLN A 184 8.13 7.60 -8.97
CA GLN A 184 9.09 8.49 -8.33
C GLN A 184 9.29 8.17 -6.85
N GLN A 185 8.24 7.81 -6.12
CA GLN A 185 8.36 7.38 -4.71
C GLN A 185 9.19 6.09 -4.61
N LEU A 186 8.96 5.13 -5.50
CA LEU A 186 9.76 3.92 -5.56
C LEU A 186 11.24 4.24 -5.90
N ASP A 187 11.47 5.16 -6.82
CA ASP A 187 12.80 5.63 -7.19
C ASP A 187 13.55 6.27 -6.04
N GLN A 188 12.88 7.10 -5.25
CA GLN A 188 13.44 7.73 -4.05
C GLN A 188 13.76 6.69 -2.97
N ALA A 189 12.92 5.66 -2.83
CA ALA A 189 13.13 4.60 -1.84
C ALA A 189 14.29 3.65 -2.21
N LEU A 190 14.47 3.37 -3.50
CA LEU A 190 15.44 2.38 -3.99
C LEU A 190 16.69 2.99 -4.64
N GLY A 191 16.77 4.31 -4.75
CA GLY A 191 17.90 5.01 -5.37
C GLY A 191 18.12 4.66 -6.84
N GLY A 192 17.05 4.40 -7.60
CA GLY A 192 17.13 4.07 -9.03
C GLY A 192 17.62 2.66 -9.38
N ALA A 193 17.87 1.79 -8.39
CA ALA A 193 18.33 0.43 -8.62
C ALA A 193 17.33 -0.43 -9.42
N TRP A 194 16.04 -0.11 -9.36
CA TRP A 194 14.95 -0.86 -9.99
C TRP A 194 14.75 -0.55 -11.48
N LYS A 195 15.35 0.53 -12.01
CA LYS A 195 15.18 0.94 -13.42
C LYS A 195 16.09 0.17 -14.39
N ARG A 196 17.05 -0.62 -13.89
CA ARG A 196 17.97 -1.40 -14.73
C ARG A 196 17.34 -2.76 -15.09
N PRO A 197 17.48 -3.22 -16.36
CA PRO A 197 17.12 -4.57 -16.76
C PRO A 197 18.06 -5.62 -16.17
#